data_AF-A0A0G4PKL2-F1
#
_entry.id   AF-A0A0G4PKL2-F1
#
_cell.length_a   1.000
_cell.length_b   1.000
_cell.length_c   1.000
_cell.angle_alpha   90.00
_cell.angle_beta   90.00
_cell.angle_gamma   90.00
#
_symmetry.space_group_name_H-M   'P 1'
#
loop_
_entity.id
_entity.type
_entity.pdbx_description
1 polymer ?
#
loop_
_entity_poly.entity_id
_entity_poly.type
_entity_poly.pdbx_seq_one_letter_code
_entity_poly.pdbx_strand_id
1 'polypeptide(L)'
;MASIPPTQSNQPRSIKKSMHQKQGRRKSSLMKRASEYSKMCDADVCVGIRLRETGQVFILSADTSGFWAFLSSQLNSYYPAPKLVIDPDLEQVDKDTSEQHT
;
A
#
# COMPACT_ATOMS: atom_id res chain seq x y z
N MET A 1 25.77 10.16 -45.84
CA MET A 1 24.54 10.58 -45.12
C MET A 1 23.97 9.35 -44.42
N ALA A 2 24.29 9.15 -43.14
CA ALA A 2 23.79 8.00 -42.38
C ALA A 2 22.48 8.39 -41.70
N SER A 3 21.37 7.77 -42.09
CA SER A 3 20.05 7.97 -41.50
C SER A 3 20.02 7.35 -40.11
N ILE A 4 19.77 8.18 -39.09
CA ILE A 4 19.53 7.73 -37.71
C ILE A 4 18.14 7.07 -37.67
N PRO A 5 18.00 5.82 -37.20
CA PRO A 5 16.68 5.21 -37.07
C PRO A 5 15.91 5.85 -35.90
N PRO A 6 14.58 6.01 -36.01
CA PRO A 6 13.79 6.52 -34.90
C PRO A 6 13.75 5.48 -33.78
N THR A 7 14.27 5.86 -32.61
CA THR A 7 14.16 5.10 -31.36
C THR A 7 12.70 5.00 -30.94
N GLN A 8 11.98 4.00 -31.47
CA GLN A 8 10.78 3.49 -30.82
C GLN A 8 11.21 2.56 -29.70
N SER A 9 10.78 2.83 -28.46
CA SER A 9 10.07 1.83 -27.65
C SER A 9 10.09 2.14 -26.14
N ASN A 10 8.98 1.74 -25.49
CA ASN A 10 8.80 1.50 -24.05
C ASN A 10 8.30 2.61 -23.11
N GLN A 11 7.64 3.66 -23.60
CA GLN A 11 7.00 4.69 -22.75
C GLN A 11 5.83 4.21 -21.85
N PRO A 12 4.86 3.35 -22.28
CA PRO A 12 3.67 3.09 -21.45
C PRO A 12 3.92 2.12 -20.28
N ARG A 13 4.95 1.26 -20.39
CA ARG A 13 5.25 0.26 -19.35
C ARG A 13 6.02 0.87 -18.17
N SER A 14 6.85 1.87 -18.41
CA SER A 14 7.60 2.58 -17.35
C SER A 14 6.70 3.50 -16.52
N ILE A 15 5.75 4.20 -17.14
CA ILE A 15 4.78 5.09 -16.45
C ILE A 15 3.84 4.28 -15.54
N LYS A 16 3.35 3.11 -15.99
CA LYS A 16 2.53 2.23 -15.15
C LYS A 16 3.29 1.71 -13.93
N LYS A 17 4.56 1.31 -14.11
CA LYS A 17 5.44 0.91 -13.01
C LYS A 17 5.64 2.05 -12.01
N SER A 18 5.86 3.28 -12.47
CA SER A 18 6.04 4.43 -11.58
C SER A 18 4.77 4.80 -10.81
N MET A 19 3.59 4.62 -11.41
CA MET A 19 2.30 4.81 -10.72
C MET A 19 2.06 3.78 -9.61
N HIS A 20 2.28 2.49 -9.87
CA HIS A 20 2.14 1.46 -8.84
C HIS A 20 3.09 1.70 -7.66
N GLN A 21 4.33 2.10 -7.95
CA GLN A 21 5.30 2.43 -6.90
C GLN A 21 4.84 3.64 -6.07
N LYS A 22 4.34 4.70 -6.72
CA LYS A 22 3.79 5.88 -6.03
C LYS A 22 2.56 5.52 -5.19
N GLN A 23 1.70 4.64 -5.69
CA GLN A 23 0.53 4.13 -4.97
C GLN A 23 0.95 3.34 -3.73
N GLY A 24 1.92 2.43 -3.86
CA GLY A 24 2.48 1.67 -2.74
C GLY A 24 3.06 2.57 -1.65
N ARG A 25 3.87 3.57 -2.02
CA ARG A 25 4.42 4.56 -1.08
C ARG A 25 3.32 5.34 -0.35
N ARG A 26 2.30 5.80 -1.07
CA ARG A 26 1.16 6.53 -0.45
C ARG A 26 0.36 5.64 0.50
N LYS A 27 0.12 4.37 0.11
CA LYS A 27 -0.54 3.38 0.98
C LYS A 27 0.24 3.21 2.28
N SER A 28 1.53 2.89 2.19
CA SER A 28 2.39 2.67 3.36
C SER A 28 2.45 3.90 4.26
N SER A 29 2.68 5.09 3.68
CA SER A 29 2.71 6.34 4.45
C SER A 29 1.40 6.64 5.15
N LEU A 30 0.24 6.41 4.51
CA LEU A 30 -1.05 6.62 5.14
C LEU A 30 -1.26 5.67 6.33
N MET A 31 -0.97 4.38 6.16
CA MET A 31 -1.08 3.39 7.24
C MET A 31 -0.16 3.76 8.41
N LYS A 32 1.10 4.13 8.13
CA LYS A 32 2.04 4.57 9.16
C LYS A 32 1.52 5.78 9.95
N ARG A 33 0.99 6.79 9.27
CA ARG A 33 0.42 7.98 9.93
C ARG A 33 -0.79 7.66 10.80
N ALA A 34 -1.62 6.71 10.37
CA ALA A 34 -2.76 6.25 11.16
C ALA A 34 -2.31 5.52 12.44
N SER A 35 -1.33 4.61 12.35
CA SER A 35 -0.73 3.95 13.52
C SER A 35 -0.06 4.97 14.46
N GLU A 36 0.69 5.94 13.92
CA GLU A 36 1.32 7.01 14.70
C GLU A 36 0.27 7.84 15.45
N TYR A 37 -0.81 8.26 14.78
CA TYR A 37 -1.88 9.06 15.39
C TYR A 37 -2.59 8.30 16.51
N SER A 38 -2.91 7.02 16.30
CA SER A 38 -3.48 6.16 17.33
C SER A 38 -2.63 6.15 18.60
N LYS A 39 -1.31 5.95 18.45
CA LYS A 39 -0.35 5.94 19.56
C LYS A 39 -0.17 7.32 20.23
N MET A 40 -0.14 8.40 19.46
CA MET A 40 0.07 9.76 19.99
C MET A 40 -1.16 10.33 20.70
N CYS A 41 -2.35 9.98 20.23
CA CYS A 41 -3.60 10.57 20.69
C CYS A 41 -4.49 9.61 21.49
N ASP A 42 -4.00 8.40 21.79
CA ASP A 42 -4.77 7.32 22.43
C ASP A 42 -6.14 7.13 21.76
N ALA A 43 -6.11 7.04 20.43
CA ALA A 43 -7.30 7.01 19.59
C ALA A 43 -7.42 5.65 18.89
N ASP A 44 -8.63 5.08 18.89
CA ASP A 44 -8.94 3.90 18.10
C ASP A 44 -9.13 4.28 16.62
N VAL A 45 -8.15 3.91 15.79
CA VAL A 45 -8.12 4.27 14.36
C VAL A 45 -8.28 3.04 13.48
N CYS A 46 -9.09 3.16 12.43
CA CYS A 46 -9.19 2.16 11.36
C CYS A 46 -9.04 2.83 9.99
N VAL A 47 -8.28 2.18 9.09
CA VAL A 47 -8.11 2.62 7.70
C VAL A 47 -8.46 1.49 6.74
N GLY A 48 -9.46 1.72 5.90
CA GLY A 48 -9.84 0.82 4.80
C GLY A 48 -9.49 1.43 3.45
N ILE A 49 -8.75 0.72 2.60
CA ILE A 49 -8.38 1.14 1.24
C ILE A 49 -8.87 0.10 0.24
N ARG A 50 -9.79 0.49 -0.65
CA ARG A 50 -10.18 -0.34 -1.80
C ARG A 50 -9.53 0.17 -3.07
N LEU A 51 -8.68 -0.64 -3.69
CA LEU A 51 -8.19 -0.41 -5.04
C LEU A 51 -9.31 -0.71 -6.03
N ARG A 52 -9.87 0.33 -6.67
CA ARG A 52 -11.00 0.17 -7.59
C ARG A 52 -10.66 -0.69 -8.82
N GLU A 53 -9.41 -0.62 -9.27
CA GLU A 53 -8.92 -1.39 -10.43
C GLU A 53 -8.91 -2.89 -10.16
N THR A 54 -8.44 -3.32 -8.99
CA THR A 54 -8.27 -4.75 -8.66
C THR A 54 -9.36 -5.28 -7.73
N GLY A 55 -10.20 -4.41 -7.20
CA GLY A 55 -11.12 -4.73 -6.11
C GLY A 55 -10.44 -4.98 -4.76
N GLN A 56 -9.10 -5.05 -4.70
CA GLN A 56 -8.36 -5.39 -3.49
C GLN A 56 -8.63 -4.40 -2.36
N VAL A 57 -9.03 -4.94 -1.21
CA VAL A 57 -9.18 -4.18 0.03
C VAL A 57 -7.96 -4.38 0.92
N PHE A 58 -7.47 -3.31 1.52
CA PHE A 58 -6.47 -3.32 2.60
C PHE A 58 -7.09 -2.70 3.84
N ILE A 59 -6.87 -3.31 5.00
CA ILE A 59 -7.42 -2.85 6.28
C ILE A 59 -6.26 -2.72 7.25
N LEU A 60 -6.17 -1.58 7.94
CA LEU A 60 -5.36 -1.41 9.14
C LEU A 60 -6.32 -1.12 10.29
N SER A 61 -6.16 -1.86 11.38
CA SER A 61 -6.85 -1.66 12.64
C SER A 61 -5.79 -1.33 13.69
N ALA A 62 -5.73 -0.05 14.07
CA ALA A 62 -4.87 0.49 15.12
C ALA A 62 -5.77 0.92 16.29
N ASP A 63 -6.41 -0.08 16.90
CA ASP A 63 -7.29 0.03 18.04
C ASP A 63 -6.86 -0.95 19.12
N THR A 64 -6.68 -0.45 20.34
CA THR A 64 -6.35 -1.29 21.50
C THR A 64 -7.62 -1.87 22.13
N SER A 65 -8.76 -1.21 21.92
CA SER A 65 -10.06 -1.59 22.46
C SER A 65 -10.80 -2.65 21.65
N GLY A 66 -10.38 -2.91 20.40
CA GLY A 66 -11.11 -3.76 19.45
C GLY A 66 -12.41 -3.12 18.95
N PHE A 67 -12.62 -1.82 19.14
CA PHE A 67 -13.82 -1.09 18.70
C PHE A 67 -14.14 -1.30 17.21
N TRP A 68 -13.13 -1.43 16.36
CA TRP A 68 -13.30 -1.62 14.92
C TRP A 68 -13.37 -3.09 14.47
N ALA A 69 -13.36 -4.06 15.41
CA ALA A 69 -13.37 -5.49 15.08
C ALA A 69 -14.56 -5.92 14.21
N PHE A 70 -15.71 -5.26 14.34
CA PHE A 70 -16.91 -5.55 13.53
C PHE A 70 -16.67 -5.31 12.04
N LEU A 71 -15.77 -4.39 11.67
CA LEU A 71 -15.48 -4.07 10.28
C LEU A 71 -14.82 -5.25 9.56
N SER A 72 -13.92 -5.96 10.26
CA SER A 72 -13.31 -7.19 9.77
C SER A 72 -14.37 -8.26 9.50
N SER A 73 -15.37 -8.39 10.37
CA SER A 73 -16.48 -9.34 10.19
C SER A 73 -17.34 -9.00 8.97
N GLN A 74 -17.65 -7.71 8.76
CA GLN A 74 -18.43 -7.26 7.60
C GLN A 74 -17.70 -7.50 6.27
N LEU A 75 -16.37 -7.44 6.28
CA LEU A 75 -15.55 -7.61 5.09
C LEU A 75 -15.13 -9.06 4.85
N ASN A 76 -15.44 -9.98 5.76
CA ASN A 76 -15.07 -11.39 5.65
C ASN A 76 -15.71 -12.08 4.42
N SER A 77 -16.87 -11.60 3.95
CA SER A 77 -17.53 -12.10 2.74
C SER A 77 -17.11 -11.38 1.46
N TYR A 78 -16.20 -10.40 1.53
CA TYR A 78 -15.80 -9.59 0.37
C TYR A 78 -14.81 -10.32 -0.53
N TYR A 79 -14.91 -10.13 -1.85
CA TYR A 79 -13.98 -10.70 -2.83
C TYR A 79 -13.34 -9.60 -3.71
N PRO A 80 -12.01 -9.63 -3.96
CA PRO A 80 -11.03 -10.56 -3.39
C PRO A 80 -10.83 -10.35 -1.88
N ALA A 81 -10.31 -11.38 -1.20
CA ALA A 81 -10.14 -11.38 0.25
C ALA A 81 -9.39 -10.11 0.72
N PRO A 82 -9.93 -9.37 1.71
CA PRO A 82 -9.24 -8.22 2.28
C PRO A 82 -7.89 -8.59 2.88
N LYS A 83 -6.89 -7.73 2.70
CA LYS A 83 -5.56 -7.88 3.29
C LYS A 83 -5.47 -7.05 4.56
N LEU A 84 -5.31 -7.72 5.70
CA LEU A 84 -5.00 -7.06 6.95
C LEU A 84 -3.53 -6.61 6.94
N VAL A 85 -3.32 -5.32 7.13
CA VAL A 85 -2.00 -4.72 7.30
C VAL A 85 -1.76 -4.65 8.80
N ILE A 86 -0.86 -5.50 9.27
CA ILE A 86 -0.39 -5.49 10.66
C ILE A 86 0.92 -4.69 10.64
N ASP A 87 1.21 -3.93 11.70
CA ASP A 87 2.40 -3.07 11.84
C ASP A 87 3.74 -3.65 11.27
N PRO A 88 4.08 -4.97 11.34
CA PRO A 88 5.33 -5.48 10.76
C PRO A 88 5.40 -5.45 9.21
N ASP A 89 4.28 -5.28 8.49
CA ASP A 89 4.28 -5.12 7.02
C ASP A 89 4.72 -3.71 6.58
N LEU A 90 4.78 -2.76 7.52
CA LEU A 90 5.22 -1.38 7.24
C LEU A 90 6.75 -1.24 7.23
N GLU A 91 7.48 -2.21 7.79
CA GLU A 91 8.95 -2.18 7.89
C GLU A 91 9.66 -2.92 6.74
N GLN A 92 8.94 -3.68 5.91
CA GLN A 92 9.57 -4.50 4.85
C GLN A 92 9.90 -3.73 3.56
N VAL A 93 9.49 -2.47 3.41
CA VAL A 93 9.73 -1.72 2.15
C VAL A 93 11.14 -1.12 2.08
N ASP A 94 11.88 -1.03 3.20
CA ASP A 94 13.20 -0.41 3.22
C ASP A 94 14.38 -1.38 3.07
N LYS A 95 14.14 -2.70 2.95
CA LYS A 95 15.24 -3.71 2.90
C LYS A 95 15.55 -4.33 1.53
N ASP A 96 14.84 -3.95 0.45
CA ASP A 96 15.09 -4.52 -0.89
C ASP A 96 15.91 -3.61 -1.83
N THR A 97 16.45 -2.48 -1.34
CA THR A 97 17.24 -1.54 -2.18
C THR A 97 18.76 -1.59 -1.90
N SER A 98 19.23 -2.33 -0.90
CA SER A 98 20.64 -2.24 -0.47
C SER A 98 21.60 -3.32 -0.99
N GLU A 99 21.15 -4.32 -1.75
CA GLU A 99 22.03 -5.42 -2.21
C GLU A 99 22.30 -5.42 -3.72
N GLN A 100 22.55 -4.26 -4.34
CA GLN A 100 23.17 -4.22 -5.69
C GLN A 100 24.03 -2.96 -5.87
N HIS A 101 25.05 -2.77 -5.04
CA HIS A 101 26.26 -2.04 -5.46
C HIS A 101 27.39 -2.29 -4.45
N THR A 102 28.19 -3.32 -4.72
CA THR A 102 29.60 -3.37 -4.35
C THR A 102 30.33 -4.09 -5.48
#